data_AF-A0A671TG11-F1
#
_entry.id   AF-A0A671TG11-F1
#
_cell.length_a   1.000
_cell.length_b   1.000
_cell.length_c   1.000
_cell.angle_alpha   90.00
_cell.angle_beta   90.00
_cell.angle_gamma   90.00
#
_symmetry.space_group_name_H-M   'P 1'
#
loop_
_entity.id
_entity.type
_entity.pdbx_description
1 polymer ?
#
loop_
_entity_poly.entity_id
_entity_poly.type
_entity_poly.pdbx_seq_one_letter_code
_entity_poly.pdbx_strand_id
1 'polypeptide(L)'
;EFTYNKSSKNGPIYDVVWSPNSTEFCVVYGFMPAKATVFNLKCDAVFDFGTGPRNAAYYSPQGHILVLAGFGNLRGQMEIWDVKKYKQVSKPQAADTTHFSWCPDGEHVVTATCSPRLRVSNGYKIWHYTGSVLHKWDMAAGSELWEVRWQSFPDGSFPERAVKYQAAVSELGTTQAPPTQAYRPPALRHLPATASSKLHEEEPPQNMRPGAAGEKSLSKSALKNQKKREAKKAAKQDAKSEPETPSDTAPISNSQSEPSSGDPETDKKIKNLKKKLKAIEELKEQQASGKVLQKNQVT
;
A
#
# COMPACT_ATOMS: atom_id res chain seq x y z
N GLU A 1 -16.12 25.03 11.52
CA GLU A 1 -15.08 24.74 10.53
C GLU A 1 -15.25 23.30 10.05
N PHE A 2 -15.50 23.09 8.75
CA PHE A 2 -15.40 21.75 8.16
C PHE A 2 -13.93 21.51 7.88
N THR A 3 -13.26 20.77 8.76
CA THR A 3 -11.90 20.30 8.51
C THR A 3 -11.95 19.42 7.28
N TYR A 4 -11.45 19.92 6.15
CA TYR A 4 -11.29 19.16 4.92
C TYR A 4 -10.32 18.03 5.24
N ASN A 5 -10.86 16.84 5.55
CA ASN A 5 -10.06 15.66 5.81
C ASN A 5 -9.42 15.29 4.48
N LYS A 6 -8.22 15.83 4.25
CA LYS A 6 -7.45 15.63 3.04
C LYS A 6 -7.37 14.13 2.81
N SER A 7 -7.94 13.66 1.69
CA SER A 7 -7.82 12.28 1.24
C SER A 7 -6.38 11.81 1.51
N SER A 8 -6.24 10.70 2.24
CA SER A 8 -4.94 10.23 2.71
C SER A 8 -3.95 9.95 1.56
N LYS A 9 -4.46 9.89 0.32
CA LYS A 9 -3.67 9.80 -0.90
C LYS A 9 -4.24 10.71 -2.00
N ASN A 10 -3.39 11.57 -2.55
CA ASN A 10 -3.73 12.41 -3.69
C ASN A 10 -3.87 11.57 -4.98
N GLY A 11 -4.84 11.92 -5.81
CA GLY A 11 -5.07 11.32 -7.14
C GLY A 11 -6.57 11.19 -7.45
N PRO A 12 -6.91 10.58 -8.59
CA PRO A 12 -8.30 10.41 -8.99
C PRO A 12 -9.02 9.39 -8.10
N ILE A 13 -10.34 9.39 -8.18
CA ILE A 13 -11.19 8.29 -7.71
C ILE A 13 -11.42 7.37 -8.91
N TYR A 14 -11.08 6.08 -8.78
CA TYR A 14 -11.31 5.10 -9.84
C TYR A 14 -12.69 4.47 -9.73
N ASP A 15 -13.14 4.19 -8.50
CA ASP A 15 -14.40 3.51 -8.26
C ASP A 15 -14.98 3.83 -6.88
N VAL A 16 -16.30 3.82 -6.79
CA VAL A 16 -17.09 3.99 -5.57
C VAL A 16 -18.24 3.00 -5.60
N VAL A 17 -18.31 2.13 -4.59
CA VAL A 17 -19.34 1.09 -4.53
C VAL A 17 -20.01 1.08 -3.15
N TRP A 18 -21.32 1.11 -3.14
CA TRP A 18 -22.12 0.98 -1.91
C TRP A 18 -22.24 -0.49 -1.51
N SER A 19 -22.17 -0.75 -0.20
CA SER A 19 -22.56 -2.04 0.34
C SER A 19 -24.05 -2.26 0.09
N PRO A 20 -24.50 -3.47 -0.33
CA PRO A 20 -25.92 -3.79 -0.47
C PRO A 20 -26.73 -3.54 0.81
N ASN A 21 -26.07 -3.60 1.97
CA ASN A 21 -26.70 -3.35 3.27
C ASN A 21 -26.94 -1.85 3.53
N SER A 22 -26.46 -0.97 2.64
CA SER A 22 -26.64 0.49 2.70
C SER A 22 -26.09 1.16 3.97
N THR A 23 -25.14 0.52 4.66
CA THR A 23 -24.50 1.05 5.89
C THR A 23 -23.12 1.65 5.64
N GLU A 24 -22.46 1.22 4.56
CA GLU A 24 -21.06 1.51 4.26
C GLU A 24 -20.84 1.57 2.75
N PHE A 25 -19.75 2.21 2.33
CA PHE A 25 -19.32 2.23 0.93
C PHE A 25 -17.79 2.15 0.83
N CYS A 26 -17.29 1.53 -0.24
CA CYS A 26 -15.86 1.42 -0.52
C CYS A 26 -15.46 2.41 -1.62
N VAL A 27 -14.34 3.10 -1.41
CA VAL A 27 -13.75 4.02 -2.39
C VAL A 27 -12.36 3.54 -2.77
N VAL A 28 -12.08 3.46 -4.08
CA VAL A 28 -10.75 3.19 -4.64
C VAL A 28 -10.19 4.47 -5.24
N TYR A 29 -9.09 4.99 -4.70
CA TYR A 29 -8.62 6.34 -5.01
C TYR A 29 -7.09 6.52 -4.90
N GLY A 30 -6.59 7.64 -5.43
CA GLY A 30 -5.20 8.05 -5.36
C GLY A 30 -4.36 7.56 -6.55
N PHE A 31 -3.18 8.15 -6.75
CA PHE A 31 -2.30 7.69 -7.83
C PHE A 31 -1.88 6.23 -7.63
N MET A 32 -1.80 5.47 -8.73
CA MET A 32 -1.46 4.04 -8.66
C MET A 32 -0.10 3.83 -7.99
N PRO A 33 0.05 2.85 -7.07
CA PRO A 33 -0.94 1.85 -6.63
C PRO A 33 -2.06 2.46 -5.77
N ALA A 34 -3.32 2.31 -6.16
CA ALA A 34 -4.45 2.98 -5.52
C ALA A 34 -4.67 2.51 -4.07
N LYS A 35 -5.15 3.43 -3.25
CA LYS A 35 -5.66 3.16 -1.92
C LYS A 35 -7.11 2.71 -2.00
N ALA A 36 -7.52 1.81 -1.10
CA ALA A 36 -8.94 1.47 -0.94
C ALA A 36 -9.33 1.55 0.53
N THR A 37 -10.48 2.16 0.80
CA THR A 37 -10.96 2.40 2.15
C THR A 37 -12.47 2.23 2.19
N VAL A 38 -12.99 1.56 3.22
CA VAL A 38 -14.43 1.53 3.54
C VAL A 38 -14.77 2.70 4.44
N PHE A 39 -15.86 3.38 4.15
CA PHE A 39 -16.40 4.47 4.94
C PHE A 39 -17.82 4.15 5.42
N ASN A 40 -18.18 4.65 6.60
CA ASN A 40 -19.55 4.58 7.11
C ASN A 40 -20.41 5.75 6.55
N LEU A 41 -21.69 5.80 6.92
CA LEU A 41 -22.61 6.88 6.53
C LEU A 41 -22.18 8.30 6.97
N LYS A 42 -21.32 8.41 7.97
CA LYS A 42 -20.75 9.68 8.45
C LYS A 42 -19.48 10.08 7.70
N CYS A 43 -19.07 9.29 6.70
CA CYS A 43 -17.81 9.41 5.98
C CYS A 43 -16.56 9.21 6.88
N ASP A 44 -16.70 8.49 8.00
CA ASP A 44 -15.56 8.06 8.79
C ASP A 44 -14.95 6.79 8.17
N ALA A 45 -13.62 6.71 8.10
CA ALA A 45 -12.93 5.53 7.61
C ALA A 45 -13.09 4.35 8.60
N VAL A 46 -13.73 3.28 8.15
CA VAL A 46 -13.97 2.05 8.91
C VAL A 46 -12.78 1.11 8.80
N PHE A 47 -12.29 0.90 7.58
CA PHE A 47 -11.14 0.03 7.33
C PHE A 47 -10.34 0.48 6.11
N ASP A 48 -9.02 0.47 6.24
CA ASP A 48 -8.08 0.82 5.18
C ASP A 48 -7.34 -0.42 4.66
N PHE A 49 -7.55 -0.77 3.39
CA PHE A 49 -6.93 -1.92 2.73
C PHE A 49 -5.49 -1.65 2.26
N GLY A 50 -4.91 -0.50 2.60
CA GLY A 50 -3.56 -0.11 2.17
C GLY A 50 -3.51 0.37 0.72
N THR A 51 -2.39 0.16 0.04
CA THR A 51 -2.24 0.45 -1.40
C THR A 51 -2.02 -0.81 -2.20
N GLY A 52 -2.59 -0.89 -3.40
CA GLY A 52 -2.39 -2.02 -4.31
C GLY A 52 -2.71 -1.68 -5.77
N PRO A 53 -2.42 -2.59 -6.72
CA PRO A 53 -2.74 -2.40 -8.13
C PRO A 53 -4.24 -2.66 -8.39
N ARG A 54 -5.10 -1.78 -7.88
CA ARG A 54 -6.56 -1.87 -7.95
C ARG A 54 -7.18 -0.63 -8.59
N ASN A 55 -8.27 -0.81 -9.31
CA ASN A 55 -9.06 0.26 -9.92
C ASN A 55 -10.57 0.02 -9.82
N ALA A 56 -11.02 -1.11 -9.25
CA ALA A 56 -12.43 -1.44 -9.10
C ALA A 56 -12.70 -2.17 -7.78
N ALA A 57 -13.93 -2.05 -7.28
CA ALA A 57 -14.41 -2.70 -6.07
C ALA A 57 -15.81 -3.31 -6.30
N TYR A 58 -16.03 -4.52 -5.79
CA TYR A 58 -17.28 -5.26 -6.00
C TYR A 58 -17.73 -5.94 -4.70
N TYR A 59 -18.85 -5.51 -4.12
CA TYR A 59 -19.50 -6.23 -3.03
C TYR A 59 -20.26 -7.45 -3.56
N SER A 60 -20.25 -8.54 -2.80
CA SER A 60 -21.17 -9.66 -3.04
C SER A 60 -22.62 -9.21 -2.85
N PRO A 61 -23.63 -9.87 -3.46
CA PRO A 61 -25.03 -9.43 -3.38
C PRO A 61 -25.56 -9.30 -1.95
N GLN A 62 -25.08 -10.12 -1.02
CA GLN A 62 -25.44 -10.08 0.40
C GLN A 62 -24.50 -9.20 1.24
N GLY A 63 -23.50 -8.54 0.63
CA GLY A 63 -22.60 -7.57 1.28
C GLY A 63 -21.52 -8.15 2.20
N HIS A 64 -21.40 -9.46 2.33
CA HIS A 64 -20.48 -10.12 3.27
C HIS A 64 -19.05 -10.29 2.72
N ILE A 65 -18.86 -10.16 1.40
CA ILE A 65 -17.56 -10.28 0.73
C ILE A 65 -17.33 -9.03 -0.12
N LEU A 66 -16.09 -8.52 -0.12
CA LEU A 66 -15.64 -7.44 -0.99
C LEU A 66 -14.47 -7.91 -1.84
N VAL A 67 -14.57 -7.72 -3.15
CA VAL A 67 -13.48 -7.95 -4.11
C VAL A 67 -12.89 -6.61 -4.50
N LEU A 68 -11.59 -6.43 -4.28
CA LEU A 68 -10.82 -5.31 -4.82
C LEU A 68 -10.01 -5.81 -6.00
N ALA A 69 -10.22 -5.25 -7.18
CA ALA A 69 -9.64 -5.76 -8.41
C ALA A 69 -8.89 -4.70 -9.22
N GLY A 70 -7.90 -5.17 -9.98
CA GLY A 70 -7.19 -4.38 -10.97
C GLY A 70 -7.38 -4.96 -12.37
N PHE A 71 -8.32 -4.42 -13.13
CA PHE A 71 -8.67 -4.91 -14.48
C PHE A 71 -8.27 -3.95 -15.60
N GLY A 72 -8.34 -4.43 -16.85
CA GLY A 72 -7.91 -3.68 -18.03
C GLY A 72 -6.38 -3.59 -18.13
N ASN A 73 -5.81 -2.41 -17.90
CA ASN A 73 -4.36 -2.19 -18.00
C ASN A 73 -3.56 -2.79 -16.81
N LEU A 74 -4.25 -3.31 -15.81
CA LEU A 74 -3.63 -3.94 -14.65
C LEU A 74 -3.59 -5.46 -14.83
N ARG A 75 -2.74 -6.13 -14.07
CA ARG A 75 -2.44 -7.56 -14.24
C ARG A 75 -3.57 -8.51 -13.85
N GLY A 76 -4.77 -8.01 -13.52
CA GLY A 76 -5.90 -8.84 -13.11
C GLY A 76 -5.84 -9.33 -11.67
N GLN A 77 -5.09 -8.67 -10.79
CA GLN A 77 -5.03 -9.06 -9.38
C GLN A 77 -6.39 -8.81 -8.72
N MET A 78 -6.90 -9.81 -8.00
CA MET A 78 -8.12 -9.71 -7.20
C MET A 78 -7.78 -10.00 -5.74
N GLU A 79 -8.21 -9.13 -4.83
CA GLU A 79 -8.13 -9.35 -3.40
C GLU A 79 -9.55 -9.56 -2.86
N ILE A 80 -9.81 -10.75 -2.33
CA ILE A 80 -11.11 -11.08 -1.74
C ILE A 80 -11.03 -10.92 -0.23
N TRP A 81 -11.96 -10.17 0.33
CA TRP A 81 -12.00 -9.80 1.74
C TRP A 81 -13.32 -10.21 2.38
N ASP A 82 -13.23 -10.85 3.55
CA ASP A 82 -14.35 -10.98 4.48
C ASP A 82 -14.60 -9.60 5.10
N VAL A 83 -15.75 -9.00 4.82
CA VAL A 83 -16.07 -7.63 5.25
C VAL A 83 -16.32 -7.57 6.76
N LYS A 84 -16.91 -8.62 7.34
CA LYS A 84 -17.22 -8.65 8.79
C LYS A 84 -15.96 -8.72 9.63
N LYS A 85 -14.94 -9.43 9.17
CA LYS A 85 -13.67 -9.62 9.89
C LYS A 85 -12.52 -8.79 9.35
N TYR A 86 -12.73 -8.08 8.24
CA TYR A 86 -11.67 -7.43 7.45
C TYR A 86 -10.46 -8.34 7.25
N LYS A 87 -10.71 -9.61 6.94
CA LYS A 87 -9.68 -10.63 6.75
C LYS A 87 -9.63 -11.03 5.29
N GLN A 88 -8.44 -10.99 4.72
CA GLN A 88 -8.24 -11.42 3.35
C GLN A 88 -8.47 -12.94 3.22
N VAL A 89 -9.36 -13.33 2.33
CA VAL A 89 -9.75 -14.72 2.07
C VAL A 89 -8.83 -15.33 1.01
N SER A 90 -8.64 -14.64 -0.10
CA SER A 90 -7.87 -15.15 -1.24
C SER A 90 -7.27 -14.02 -2.07
N LYS A 91 -6.27 -14.34 -2.90
CA LYS A 91 -5.57 -13.41 -3.81
C LYS A 91 -5.36 -13.95 -5.23
N PRO A 92 -6.42 -14.43 -5.92
CA PRO A 92 -6.31 -14.96 -7.27
C PRO A 92 -5.96 -13.88 -8.29
N GLN A 93 -5.47 -14.33 -9.44
CA GLN A 93 -5.17 -13.48 -10.58
C GLN A 93 -6.01 -13.89 -11.80
N ALA A 94 -6.79 -12.94 -12.32
CA ALA A 94 -7.61 -13.07 -13.52
C ALA A 94 -7.12 -12.07 -14.59
N ALA A 95 -6.02 -12.43 -15.25
CA ALA A 95 -5.43 -11.64 -16.33
C ALA A 95 -6.43 -11.35 -17.44
N ASP A 96 -6.23 -10.21 -18.13
CA ASP A 96 -6.99 -9.79 -19.32
C ASP A 96 -8.49 -9.58 -19.10
N THR A 97 -8.95 -9.59 -17.85
CA THR A 97 -10.36 -9.38 -17.51
C THR A 97 -10.81 -7.98 -17.93
N THR A 98 -11.91 -7.93 -18.68
CA THR A 98 -12.61 -6.71 -19.07
C THR A 98 -13.98 -6.59 -18.40
N HIS A 99 -14.53 -7.71 -17.92
CA HIS A 99 -15.84 -7.78 -17.28
C HIS A 99 -15.79 -8.65 -16.02
N PHE A 100 -16.46 -8.21 -14.97
CA PHE A 100 -16.61 -8.92 -13.71
C PHE A 100 -18.07 -8.85 -13.26
N SER A 101 -18.62 -9.96 -12.77
CA SER A 101 -19.94 -9.98 -12.13
C SER A 101 -20.02 -11.05 -11.05
N TRP A 102 -20.65 -10.71 -9.94
CA TRP A 102 -21.07 -11.66 -8.93
C TRP A 102 -22.21 -12.54 -9.44
N CYS A 103 -22.16 -13.83 -9.09
CA CYS A 103 -23.34 -14.68 -9.12
C CYS A 103 -24.29 -14.23 -8.00
N PRO A 104 -25.62 -14.26 -8.21
CA PRO A 104 -26.61 -13.92 -7.17
C PRO A 104 -26.49 -14.74 -5.87
N ASP A 105 -25.86 -15.91 -5.91
CA ASP A 105 -25.61 -16.75 -4.73
C ASP A 105 -24.58 -16.16 -3.74
N GLY A 106 -23.78 -15.18 -4.17
CA GLY A 106 -22.70 -14.59 -3.38
C GLY A 106 -21.50 -15.49 -3.08
N GLU A 107 -21.45 -16.71 -3.65
CA GLU A 107 -20.32 -17.63 -3.52
C GLU A 107 -19.44 -17.63 -4.79
N HIS A 108 -20.02 -17.31 -5.96
CA HIS A 108 -19.33 -17.37 -7.24
C HIS A 108 -19.19 -16.02 -7.93
N VAL A 109 -18.14 -15.89 -8.73
CA VAL A 109 -17.91 -14.72 -9.59
C VAL A 109 -17.54 -15.18 -10.99
N VAL A 110 -17.90 -14.39 -11.98
CA VAL A 110 -17.42 -14.56 -13.36
C VAL A 110 -16.44 -13.45 -13.69
N THR A 111 -15.33 -13.82 -14.31
CA THR A 111 -14.44 -12.88 -14.99
C THR A 111 -14.45 -13.23 -16.47
N ALA A 112 -14.60 -12.23 -17.34
CA ALA A 112 -14.61 -12.43 -18.78
C ALA A 112 -13.70 -11.43 -19.50
N THR A 113 -13.19 -11.89 -20.64
CA THR A 113 -12.46 -11.09 -21.62
C THR A 113 -13.37 -10.93 -22.83
N CYS A 114 -13.87 -9.71 -23.04
CA CYS A 114 -14.89 -9.40 -24.02
C CYS A 114 -14.39 -8.42 -25.10
N SER A 115 -14.80 -8.67 -26.34
CA SER A 115 -14.73 -7.74 -27.48
C SER A 115 -15.74 -6.59 -27.28
N PRO A 116 -15.49 -5.36 -27.78
CA PRO A 116 -14.34 -4.92 -28.58
C PRO A 116 -13.12 -4.47 -27.76
N ARG A 117 -13.22 -4.45 -26.43
CA ARG A 117 -12.17 -3.91 -25.56
C ARG A 117 -10.87 -4.71 -25.68
N LEU A 118 -10.97 -6.04 -25.67
CA LEU A 118 -9.86 -6.93 -25.97
C LEU A 118 -10.35 -8.01 -26.94
N ARG A 119 -9.65 -8.19 -28.05
CA ARG A 119 -10.00 -9.16 -29.12
C ARG A 119 -9.13 -10.42 -29.11
N VAL A 120 -8.24 -10.52 -28.12
CA VAL A 120 -7.38 -11.69 -27.91
C VAL A 120 -7.82 -12.39 -26.64
N SER A 121 -7.70 -13.72 -26.61
CA SER A 121 -8.02 -14.56 -25.44
C SER A 121 -9.43 -14.32 -24.89
N ASN A 122 -10.41 -14.12 -25.77
CA ASN A 122 -11.82 -14.01 -25.37
C ASN A 122 -12.29 -15.30 -24.70
N GLY A 123 -13.15 -15.17 -23.71
CA GLY A 123 -13.58 -16.29 -22.87
C GLY A 123 -13.98 -15.83 -21.48
N TYR A 124 -14.39 -16.78 -20.64
CA TYR A 124 -14.74 -16.51 -19.26
C TYR A 124 -14.29 -17.61 -18.32
N LYS A 125 -14.17 -17.24 -17.04
CA LYS A 125 -13.88 -18.15 -15.93
C LYS A 125 -14.88 -17.93 -14.83
N ILE A 126 -15.38 -19.01 -14.26
CA ILE A 126 -16.19 -19.00 -13.05
C ILE A 126 -15.28 -19.37 -11.88
N TRP A 127 -15.31 -18.56 -10.83
CA TRP A 127 -14.48 -18.73 -9.65
C TRP A 127 -15.37 -18.87 -8.43
N HIS A 128 -14.90 -19.64 -7.45
CA HIS A 128 -15.37 -19.50 -6.08
C HIS A 128 -14.59 -18.37 -5.40
N TYR A 129 -15.19 -17.58 -4.51
CA TYR A 129 -14.53 -16.45 -3.84
C TYR A 129 -13.25 -16.85 -3.06
N THR A 130 -13.10 -18.13 -2.70
CA THR A 130 -11.86 -18.64 -2.07
C THR A 130 -10.68 -18.76 -3.03
N GLY A 131 -10.86 -18.41 -4.31
CA GLY A 131 -9.80 -18.26 -5.30
C GLY A 131 -9.60 -19.48 -6.21
N SER A 132 -10.48 -20.48 -6.11
CA SER A 132 -10.48 -21.65 -6.99
C SER A 132 -11.22 -21.34 -8.30
N VAL A 133 -10.64 -21.72 -9.43
CA VAL A 133 -11.32 -21.66 -10.73
C VAL A 133 -12.22 -22.88 -10.83
N LEU A 134 -13.53 -22.73 -10.95
CA LEU A 134 -14.44 -23.88 -11.07
C LEU A 134 -14.72 -24.26 -12.52
N HIS A 135 -14.73 -23.27 -13.40
CA HIS A 135 -14.98 -23.48 -14.81
C HIS A 135 -14.18 -22.48 -15.63
N LYS A 136 -13.75 -22.91 -16.81
CA LYS A 136 -13.06 -22.08 -17.80
C LYS A 136 -13.61 -22.42 -19.18
N TRP A 137 -13.96 -21.37 -19.91
CA TRP A 137 -14.37 -21.50 -21.30
C TRP A 137 -13.63 -20.47 -22.14
N ASP A 138 -12.85 -20.95 -23.10
CA ASP A 138 -12.11 -20.13 -24.03
C ASP A 138 -12.85 -20.07 -25.37
N MET A 139 -12.97 -18.87 -25.91
CA MET A 139 -13.55 -18.64 -27.23
C MET A 139 -12.60 -19.16 -28.30
N ALA A 140 -13.13 -19.79 -29.35
CA ALA A 140 -12.32 -20.23 -30.50
C ALA A 140 -11.62 -19.05 -31.17
N ALA A 141 -10.45 -19.29 -31.76
CA ALA A 141 -9.71 -18.26 -32.49
C ALA A 141 -10.56 -17.69 -33.64
N GLY A 142 -10.64 -16.36 -33.72
CA GLY A 142 -11.46 -15.66 -34.72
C GLY A 142 -12.92 -15.45 -34.33
N SER A 143 -13.38 -16.02 -33.21
CA SER A 143 -14.69 -15.73 -32.62
C SER A 143 -14.59 -14.66 -31.54
N GLU A 144 -15.69 -13.96 -31.28
CA GLU A 144 -15.74 -12.85 -30.33
C GLU A 144 -16.75 -13.14 -29.21
N LEU A 145 -16.33 -12.87 -27.98
CA LEU A 145 -17.23 -12.88 -26.82
C LEU A 145 -17.64 -11.44 -26.53
N TRP A 146 -18.92 -11.13 -26.63
CA TRP A 146 -19.43 -9.77 -26.43
C TRP A 146 -19.85 -9.51 -25.00
N GLU A 147 -20.51 -10.47 -24.38
CA GLU A 147 -21.11 -10.32 -23.07
C GLU A 147 -21.24 -11.65 -22.35
N VAL A 148 -21.13 -11.60 -21.03
CA VAL A 148 -21.45 -12.70 -20.12
C VAL A 148 -22.28 -12.13 -18.99
N ARG A 149 -23.39 -12.78 -18.67
CA ARG A 149 -24.26 -12.39 -17.56
C ARG A 149 -24.75 -13.61 -16.80
N TRP A 150 -24.90 -13.44 -15.50
CA TRP A 150 -25.66 -14.37 -14.67
C TRP A 150 -27.16 -14.17 -14.89
N GLN A 151 -27.92 -15.25 -14.71
CA GLN A 151 -29.37 -15.14 -14.62
C GLN A 151 -29.73 -14.30 -13.38
N SER A 152 -30.60 -13.31 -13.55
CA SER A 152 -31.08 -12.46 -12.47
C SER A 152 -32.09 -13.19 -11.58
N PHE A 153 -32.03 -12.93 -10.28
CA PHE A 153 -33.00 -13.41 -9.29
C PHE A 153 -33.49 -12.23 -8.44
N PRO A 154 -34.72 -12.28 -7.89
CA PRO A 154 -35.20 -11.29 -6.94
C PRO A 154 -34.28 -11.16 -5.71
N ASP A 155 -34.23 -9.98 -5.12
CA ASP A 155 -33.47 -9.74 -3.89
C ASP A 155 -33.95 -10.67 -2.77
N GLY A 156 -33.00 -11.22 -2.01
CA GLY A 156 -33.29 -12.18 -0.94
C GLY A 156 -33.53 -13.63 -1.40
N SER A 157 -33.45 -13.93 -2.70
CA SER A 157 -33.57 -15.32 -3.19
C SER A 157 -32.49 -16.26 -2.63
N PHE A 158 -31.32 -15.72 -2.29
CA PHE A 158 -30.20 -16.47 -1.73
C PHE A 158 -29.79 -15.90 -0.37
N PRO A 159 -29.73 -16.73 0.69
CA PRO A 159 -29.34 -16.28 2.02
C PRO A 159 -27.84 -16.00 2.11
N GLU A 160 -27.45 -15.14 3.06
CA GLU A 160 -26.04 -14.95 3.41
C GLU A 160 -25.44 -16.26 3.98
N ARG A 161 -24.26 -16.65 3.49
CA ARG A 161 -23.55 -17.85 3.94
C ARG A 161 -22.30 -17.48 4.72
N ALA A 162 -21.86 -18.38 5.59
CA ALA A 162 -20.63 -18.18 6.34
C ALA A 162 -19.40 -18.21 5.41
N VAL A 163 -18.51 -17.22 5.56
CA VAL A 163 -17.28 -17.12 4.77
C VAL A 163 -16.32 -18.26 5.11
N LYS A 164 -15.92 -18.99 4.06
CA LYS A 164 -14.91 -20.07 4.10
C LYS A 164 -13.54 -19.49 3.75
N TYR A 165 -12.49 -20.02 4.37
CA TYR A 165 -11.10 -19.60 4.11
C TYR A 165 -10.27 -20.67 3.40
N GLN A 166 -10.80 -21.88 3.32
CA GLN A 166 -10.16 -22.97 2.60
C GLN A 166 -10.57 -22.89 1.12
N ALA A 167 -9.60 -23.09 0.23
CA ALA A 167 -9.86 -23.13 -1.21
C ALA A 167 -10.91 -24.21 -1.51
N ALA A 168 -11.87 -23.88 -2.38
CA ALA A 168 -12.85 -24.86 -2.84
C ALA A 168 -12.15 -25.92 -3.69
N VAL A 169 -12.60 -27.16 -3.62
CA VAL A 169 -12.06 -28.24 -4.44
C VAL A 169 -12.31 -27.92 -5.91
N SER A 170 -11.25 -27.98 -6.72
CA SER A 170 -11.31 -27.76 -8.15
C SER A 170 -10.22 -28.55 -8.87
N GLU A 171 -10.58 -29.12 -10.01
CA GLU A 171 -9.66 -29.77 -10.96
C GLU A 171 -8.79 -28.75 -11.72
N LEU A 172 -9.26 -27.51 -11.87
CA LEU A 172 -8.54 -26.43 -12.55
C LEU A 172 -7.60 -25.65 -11.61
N GLY A 173 -7.66 -25.93 -10.29
CA GLY A 173 -6.79 -25.35 -9.28
C GLY A 173 -7.06 -23.89 -8.95
N THR A 174 -6.03 -23.20 -8.45
CA THR A 174 -6.04 -21.77 -8.13
C THR A 174 -4.97 -21.03 -8.93
N THR A 175 -5.22 -19.77 -9.27
CA THR A 175 -4.23 -18.89 -9.92
C THR A 175 -3.43 -18.06 -8.92
N GLN A 176 -3.51 -18.35 -7.62
CA GLN A 176 -2.67 -17.68 -6.62
C GLN A 176 -1.19 -17.91 -6.95
N ALA A 177 -0.43 -16.82 -7.05
CA ALA A 177 1.01 -16.90 -7.26
C ALA A 177 1.68 -17.58 -6.06
N PRO A 178 2.53 -18.60 -6.26
CA PRO A 178 3.33 -19.15 -5.18
C PRO A 178 4.28 -18.07 -4.64
N PRO A 179 4.65 -18.10 -3.35
CA PRO A 179 5.56 -17.13 -2.78
C PRO A 179 6.92 -17.21 -3.47
N THR A 180 7.23 -16.24 -4.34
CA THR A 180 8.54 -16.15 -5.00
C THR A 180 9.58 -15.70 -3.99
N GLN A 181 10.58 -16.53 -3.70
CA GLN A 181 11.74 -16.07 -2.94
C GLN A 181 12.49 -15.02 -3.75
N ALA A 182 12.77 -13.86 -3.15
CA ALA A 182 13.55 -12.81 -3.80
C ALA A 182 14.92 -13.37 -4.21
N TYR A 183 15.27 -13.23 -5.50
CA TYR A 183 16.55 -13.72 -6.01
C TYR A 183 17.70 -13.06 -5.24
N ARG A 184 18.52 -13.90 -4.61
CA ARG A 184 19.69 -13.46 -3.86
C ARG A 184 20.93 -13.77 -4.69
N PRO A 185 21.65 -12.73 -5.19
CA PRO A 185 22.83 -12.95 -5.99
C PRO A 185 23.87 -13.74 -5.17
N PRO A 186 24.68 -14.60 -5.81
CA PRO A 186 25.58 -15.54 -5.12
C PRO A 186 26.47 -14.89 -4.06
N ALA A 187 26.95 -13.66 -4.33
CA ALA A 187 27.83 -12.88 -3.45
C ALA A 187 27.14 -12.34 -2.17
N LEU A 188 25.81 -12.39 -2.07
CA LEU A 188 25.05 -11.84 -0.94
C LEU A 188 24.30 -12.92 -0.14
N ARG A 189 24.50 -14.20 -0.45
CA ARG A 189 23.81 -15.31 0.24
C ARG A 189 24.21 -15.44 1.71
N HIS A 190 25.46 -15.14 2.04
CA HIS A 190 26.05 -15.27 3.38
C HIS A 190 25.90 -14.03 4.26
N LEU A 191 25.41 -12.92 3.71
CA LEU A 191 25.12 -11.70 4.46
C LEU A 191 23.66 -11.71 4.98
N PRO A 192 23.32 -11.01 6.08
CA PRO A 192 21.94 -10.85 6.51
C PRO A 192 21.11 -10.15 5.42
N ALA A 193 19.83 -10.51 5.28
CA ALA A 193 18.94 -9.90 4.28
C ALA A 193 18.72 -8.42 4.58
N THR A 194 19.35 -7.54 3.81
CA THR A 194 18.95 -6.15 3.70
C THR A 194 17.72 -6.09 2.79
N ALA A 195 16.64 -5.50 3.29
CA ALA A 195 15.41 -5.36 2.51
C ALA A 195 15.71 -4.54 1.24
N SER A 196 15.47 -5.13 0.08
CA SER A 196 15.50 -4.40 -1.19
C SER A 196 14.44 -3.29 -1.11
N SER A 197 14.84 -2.04 -1.33
CA SER A 197 13.90 -0.92 -1.37
C SER A 197 13.03 -1.07 -2.61
N LYS A 198 11.80 -1.58 -2.45
CA LYS A 198 10.79 -1.50 -3.49
C LYS A 198 10.64 -0.03 -3.87
N LEU A 199 10.73 0.28 -5.18
CA LEU A 199 10.59 1.63 -5.72
C LEU A 199 9.22 2.27 -5.35
N HIS A 200 8.22 1.44 -5.08
CA HIS A 200 6.93 1.83 -4.54
C HIS A 200 6.74 1.26 -3.14
N GLU A 201 6.49 2.14 -2.18
CA GLU A 201 6.10 1.78 -0.82
C GLU A 201 4.64 1.32 -0.83
N GLU A 202 4.42 0.01 -0.94
CA GLU A 202 3.09 -0.59 -0.77
C GLU A 202 2.71 -0.52 0.72
N GLU A 203 1.78 0.35 1.06
CA GLU A 203 1.19 0.44 2.39
C GLU A 203 0.36 -0.84 2.64
N PRO A 204 0.65 -1.61 3.70
CA PRO A 204 -0.14 -2.80 3.99
C PRO A 204 -1.55 -2.43 4.51
N PRO A 205 -2.50 -3.37 4.44
CA PRO A 205 -3.80 -3.23 5.08
C PRO A 205 -3.68 -2.89 6.57
N GLN A 206 -4.65 -2.16 7.11
CA GLN A 206 -4.62 -1.62 8.48
C GLN A 206 -4.35 -2.70 9.53
N ASN A 207 -4.93 -3.89 9.39
CA ASN A 207 -4.71 -5.03 10.29
C ASN A 207 -3.30 -5.65 10.20
N MET A 208 -2.56 -5.39 9.13
CA MET A 208 -1.17 -5.84 8.95
C MET A 208 -0.15 -4.71 9.19
N ARG A 209 -0.59 -3.49 9.51
CA ARG A 209 0.31 -2.39 9.86
C ARG A 209 0.95 -2.63 11.23
N PRO A 210 2.28 -2.49 11.37
CA PRO A 210 2.93 -2.50 12.67
C PRO A 210 2.38 -1.36 13.53
N GLY A 211 1.66 -1.69 14.62
CA GLY A 211 1.14 -0.73 15.59
C GLY A 211 -0.38 -0.47 15.57
N ALA A 212 -1.17 -1.16 14.74
CA ALA A 212 -2.62 -1.00 14.68
C ALA A 212 -3.41 -1.70 15.82
N ALA A 213 -2.75 -2.50 16.67
CA ALA A 213 -3.30 -2.97 17.94
C ALA A 213 -2.85 -2.01 19.05
N GLY A 214 -3.79 -1.23 19.59
CA GLY A 214 -3.54 -0.27 20.65
C GLY A 214 -3.00 -0.90 21.95
N GLU A 215 -2.22 -0.08 22.65
CA GLU A 215 -1.68 -0.22 24.02
C GLU A 215 -0.47 -1.13 24.27
N LYS A 216 0.69 -0.48 24.16
CA LYS A 216 1.88 -0.58 25.04
C LYS A 216 2.05 -1.89 25.84
N SER A 217 2.87 -2.79 25.30
CA SER A 217 4.00 -3.26 26.09
C SER A 217 5.24 -3.34 25.21
N LEU A 218 6.08 -2.30 25.29
CA LEU A 218 7.49 -2.49 24.95
C LEU A 218 7.98 -3.67 25.81
N SER A 219 8.58 -4.68 25.18
CA SER A 219 9.09 -5.84 25.91
C SER A 219 10.03 -5.37 27.03
N LYS A 220 10.04 -6.08 28.17
CA LYS A 220 10.91 -5.75 29.33
C LYS A 220 12.38 -5.54 28.93
N SER A 221 12.82 -6.20 27.86
CA SER A 221 14.13 -6.06 27.24
C SER A 221 14.33 -4.73 26.49
N ALA A 222 13.31 -4.23 25.78
CA ALA A 222 13.36 -2.94 25.09
C ALA A 222 13.44 -1.76 26.07
N LEU A 223 12.64 -1.78 27.16
CA LEU A 223 12.71 -0.76 28.22
C LEU A 223 14.06 -0.76 28.95
N LYS A 224 14.64 -1.94 29.20
CA LYS A 224 15.96 -2.05 29.87
C LYS A 224 17.08 -1.51 28.99
N ASN A 225 17.02 -1.73 27.67
CA ASN A 225 17.99 -1.18 26.73
C ASN A 225 17.83 0.33 26.52
N GLN A 226 16.59 0.84 26.55
CA GLN A 226 16.34 2.28 26.48
C GLN A 226 16.87 3.00 27.72
N LYS A 227 16.51 2.53 28.93
CA LYS A 227 17.06 3.08 30.19
C LYS A 227 18.58 2.99 30.28
N LYS A 228 19.19 1.90 29.80
CA LYS A 228 20.67 1.75 29.77
C LYS A 228 21.32 2.73 28.78
N ARG A 229 20.66 3.05 27.68
CA ARG A 229 21.17 3.99 26.66
C ARG A 229 21.02 5.44 27.11
N GLU A 230 19.94 5.77 27.83
CA GLU A 230 19.73 7.08 28.44
C GLU A 230 20.69 7.32 29.62
N ALA A 231 20.90 6.33 30.51
CA ALA A 231 21.87 6.42 31.60
C ALA A 231 23.31 6.60 31.11
N LYS A 232 23.71 5.92 30.03
CA LYS A 232 25.03 6.13 29.39
C LYS A 232 25.17 7.50 28.72
N LYS A 233 24.06 8.14 28.36
CA LYS A 233 24.07 9.46 27.73
C LYS A 233 24.16 10.57 28.79
N ALA A 234 23.45 10.40 29.91
CA ALA A 234 23.55 11.27 31.09
C ALA A 234 24.95 11.23 31.72
N ALA A 235 25.53 10.03 31.93
CA ALA A 235 26.88 9.89 32.48
C ALA A 235 28.01 10.46 31.58
N LYS A 236 27.75 10.64 30.28
CA LYS A 236 28.68 11.31 29.35
C LYS A 236 28.53 12.83 29.34
N GLN A 237 27.41 13.37 29.83
CA GLN A 237 27.20 14.81 29.97
C GLN A 237 27.74 15.34 31.30
N ASP A 238 27.71 14.54 32.38
CA ASP A 238 28.24 14.95 33.70
C ASP A 238 29.77 14.86 33.83
N ALA A 239 30.46 14.18 32.90
CA ALA A 239 31.93 14.04 32.92
C ALA A 239 32.68 15.17 32.18
N LYS A 240 31.99 16.27 31.80
CA LYS A 240 32.60 17.38 31.03
C LYS A 240 32.39 18.75 31.68
N SER A 241 32.34 18.82 33.00
CA SER A 241 32.26 20.09 33.72
C SER A 241 33.05 20.03 35.03
N GLU A 242 34.32 20.45 34.97
CA GLU A 242 34.97 21.14 36.08
C GLU A 242 35.57 22.47 35.57
N PRO A 243 35.70 23.49 36.44
CA PRO A 243 35.65 24.89 36.04
C PRO A 243 37.01 25.61 36.18
N GLU A 244 37.31 26.53 35.26
CA GLU A 244 38.32 27.59 35.47
C GLU A 244 37.77 28.97 35.06
N THR A 245 38.35 29.97 35.71
CA THR A 245 37.92 31.33 36.09
C THR A 245 37.88 32.39 34.98
N PRO A 246 37.25 33.57 35.22
CA PRO A 246 36.96 34.57 34.18
C PRO A 246 38.01 35.69 34.09
N SER A 247 38.27 36.20 32.88
CA SER A 247 38.69 37.60 32.69
C SER A 247 38.37 38.12 31.27
N ASP A 248 37.56 39.18 31.27
CA ASP A 248 37.47 40.36 30.38
C ASP A 248 38.02 40.37 28.94
N THR A 249 37.14 40.61 27.96
CA THR A 249 36.87 41.93 27.30
C THR A 249 36.16 41.75 25.95
N ALA A 250 35.22 42.67 25.66
CA ALA A 250 34.43 42.83 24.43
C ALA A 250 35.30 43.25 23.19
N PRO A 251 34.80 43.36 21.93
CA PRO A 251 33.40 43.50 21.51
C PRO A 251 32.91 42.74 20.24
N ILE A 252 31.63 42.38 20.31
CA ILE A 252 30.54 42.44 19.31
C ILE A 252 30.96 42.58 17.83
N SER A 253 30.62 41.56 17.04
CA SER A 253 30.14 41.74 15.67
C SER A 253 29.03 40.74 15.33
N ASN A 254 27.82 41.31 15.17
CA ASN A 254 26.63 40.84 14.47
C ASN A 254 26.54 39.34 14.06
N SER A 255 25.82 38.55 14.85
CA SER A 255 25.22 37.29 14.40
C SER A 255 23.74 37.50 14.09
N GLN A 256 23.40 37.50 12.80
CA GLN A 256 22.01 37.35 12.35
C GLN A 256 21.44 36.04 12.91
N SER A 257 20.36 36.15 13.68
CA SER A 257 19.55 35.05 14.13
C SER A 257 18.79 34.44 12.94
N GLU A 258 19.04 33.16 12.64
CA GLU A 258 18.17 32.43 11.72
C GLU A 258 16.82 32.15 12.40
N PRO A 259 15.68 32.26 11.67
CA PRO A 259 14.38 31.91 12.22
C PRO A 259 14.31 30.41 12.46
N SER A 260 14.10 30.02 13.72
CA SER A 260 13.84 28.64 14.14
C SER A 260 12.38 28.29 13.86
N SER A 261 12.14 27.18 13.16
CA SER A 261 10.83 26.70 12.71
C SER A 261 10.00 26.08 13.85
N GLY A 262 10.56 25.97 15.07
CA GLY A 262 9.89 25.40 16.24
C GLY A 262 9.78 23.86 16.23
N ASP A 263 10.02 23.19 15.09
CA ASP A 263 10.07 21.73 14.98
C ASP A 263 11.53 21.23 14.75
N PRO A 264 12.12 20.47 15.71
CA PRO A 264 13.49 19.96 15.65
C PRO A 264 13.82 19.12 14.41
N GLU A 265 12.84 18.48 13.77
CA GLU A 265 13.07 17.70 12.55
C GLU A 265 13.20 18.59 11.31
N THR A 266 12.44 19.68 11.26
CA THR A 266 12.51 20.65 10.15
C THR A 266 13.84 21.41 10.18
N ASP A 267 14.31 21.81 11.35
CA ASP A 267 15.60 22.52 11.49
C ASP A 267 16.79 21.64 11.09
N LYS A 268 16.73 20.32 11.35
CA LYS A 268 17.75 19.37 10.87
C LYS A 268 17.74 19.25 9.35
N LYS A 269 16.55 19.23 8.72
CA LYS A 269 16.43 19.20 7.25
C LYS A 269 16.97 20.49 6.64
N ILE A 270 16.67 21.64 7.23
CA ILE A 270 17.17 22.96 6.78
C ILE A 270 18.70 23.01 6.88
N LYS A 271 19.29 22.57 8.01
CA LYS A 271 20.75 22.49 8.17
C LYS A 271 21.41 21.56 7.14
N ASN A 272 20.80 20.41 6.87
CA ASN A 272 21.31 19.49 5.86
C ASN A 272 21.23 20.06 4.44
N LEU A 273 20.15 20.78 4.10
CA LEU A 273 19.99 21.47 2.82
C LEU A 273 21.04 22.57 2.64
N LYS A 274 21.25 23.42 3.65
CA LYS A 274 22.29 24.46 3.62
C LYS A 274 23.69 23.89 3.43
N LYS A 275 24.00 22.77 4.11
CA LYS A 275 25.27 22.06 3.93
C LYS A 275 25.46 21.54 2.50
N LYS A 276 24.39 21.01 1.89
CA LYS A 276 24.43 20.56 0.48
C LYS A 276 24.60 21.71 -0.49
N LEU A 277 23.92 22.84 -0.27
CA LEU A 277 24.06 24.04 -1.11
C LEU A 277 25.50 24.57 -1.09
N LYS A 278 26.11 24.65 0.09
CA LYS A 278 27.51 25.08 0.23
C LYS A 278 28.48 24.13 -0.49
N ALA A 279 28.26 22.82 -0.42
CA ALA A 279 29.07 21.84 -1.14
C ALA A 279 28.92 21.96 -2.67
N ILE A 280 27.73 22.31 -3.17
CA ILE A 280 27.50 22.56 -4.60
C ILE A 280 28.23 23.83 -5.05
N GLU A 281 28.21 24.88 -4.23
CA GLU A 281 28.91 26.13 -4.53
C GLU A 281 30.43 25.94 -4.58
N GLU A 282 30.98 25.19 -3.63
CA GLU A 282 32.40 24.81 -3.60
C GLU A 282 32.80 23.95 -4.82
N LEU A 283 31.93 23.03 -5.25
CA LEU A 283 32.16 22.25 -6.47
C LEU A 283 32.12 23.13 -7.73
N LYS A 284 31.22 24.12 -7.80
CA LYS A 284 31.17 25.08 -8.92
C LYS A 284 32.41 25.95 -8.98
N GLU A 285 32.92 26.39 -7.84
CA GLU A 285 34.14 27.19 -7.77
C GLU A 285 35.38 26.37 -8.18
N GLN A 286 35.46 25.10 -7.75
CA GLN A 286 36.51 24.17 -8.19
C GLN A 286 36.44 23.85 -9.69
N GLN A 287 35.23 23.81 -10.27
CA GLN A 287 35.03 23.66 -11.70
C GLN A 287 35.48 24.92 -12.46
N ALA A 288 35.18 26.11 -11.92
CA ALA A 288 35.59 27.39 -12.50
C ALA A 288 37.11 27.62 -12.42
N SER A 289 37.78 27.10 -11.38
CA SER A 289 39.24 27.13 -11.24
C SER A 289 39.97 26.08 -12.09
N GLY A 290 39.26 25.38 -12.99
CA GLY A 290 39.85 24.43 -13.96
C GLY A 290 40.30 23.08 -13.38
N LYS A 291 39.85 22.71 -12.17
CA LYS A 291 40.22 21.44 -11.53
C LYS A 291 39.35 20.31 -12.09
N VAL A 292 39.96 19.19 -12.48
CA VAL A 292 39.24 18.03 -13.05
C VAL A 292 38.43 17.31 -11.97
N LEU A 293 37.09 17.45 -12.03
CA LEU A 293 36.14 16.77 -11.13
C LEU A 293 35.82 15.35 -11.63
N GLN A 294 35.49 14.45 -10.70
CA GLN A 294 35.10 13.06 -11.05
C GLN A 294 33.74 13.05 -11.79
N LYS A 295 33.53 12.17 -12.77
CA LYS A 295 32.30 12.09 -13.58
C LYS A 295 30.99 12.10 -12.78
N ASN A 296 31.00 11.55 -11.57
CA ASN A 296 29.84 11.46 -10.67
C ASN A 296 29.47 12.79 -10.01
N GLN A 297 30.26 13.85 -10.20
CA GLN A 297 30.11 15.18 -9.58
C GLN A 297 29.70 16.26 -10.59
N VAL A 298 29.61 15.92 -11.88
CA VAL A 298 29.31 16.85 -13.00
C VAL A 298 27.94 16.57 -13.62
N THR A 299 27.24 15.52 -13.16
CA THR A 299 25.87 15.14 -13.60
C THR A 299 24.88 15.44 -12.48
#